data_AF-A0A0P7Z842-F1
#
_entry.id   AF-A0A0P7Z842-F1
#
_cell.length_a   1.000
_cell.length_b   1.000
_cell.length_c   1.000
_cell.angle_alpha   90.00
_cell.angle_beta   90.00
_cell.angle_gamma   90.00
#
_symmetry.space_group_name_H-M   'P 1'
#
loop_
_entity.id
_entity.type
_entity.pdbx_description
1 polymer ?
#
loop_
_entity_poly.entity_id
_entity_poly.type
_entity_poly.pdbx_seq_one_letter_code
_entity_poly.pdbx_strand_id
1 'polypeptide(L)'
;MQVDGSKRAGFVSIATLFGGIMSFMTATTASANLPQGESPESYVGRLEQICEIECRTPPDLRLLVRENAKDTALEVAVIANVAAVQVFRHYEIHTFNFPDADCIIIWFDKDVAFDLLNPPSMEPIASNRPSEPEEGIIVERDRDRKRVEPSRLALDRLLRDRLIAVRGMATTERFEGVHVSRSSSVRQVYVHVRSADDLIIIPRELLPNDR
;
A
#
# COMPACT_ATOMS: atom_id res chain seq x y z
N MET A 1 5.94 -26.89 50.90
CA MET A 1 6.57 -28.13 50.40
C MET A 1 5.48 -29.16 50.18
N GLN A 2 5.02 -29.33 48.95
CA GLN A 2 4.63 -30.65 48.42
C GLN A 2 4.56 -30.54 46.90
N VAL A 3 5.15 -31.55 46.27
CA VAL A 3 5.46 -31.67 44.85
C VAL A 3 4.35 -32.49 44.19
N ASP A 4 4.24 -32.33 42.87
CA ASP A 4 3.97 -33.36 41.85
C ASP A 4 2.62 -33.42 41.13
N GLY A 5 2.73 -33.70 39.82
CA GLY A 5 1.63 -33.98 38.88
C GLY A 5 1.80 -33.25 37.53
N SER A 6 2.84 -33.52 36.71
CA SER A 6 3.01 -34.69 35.83
C SER A 6 2.00 -34.81 34.66
N LYS A 7 2.49 -34.44 33.46
CA LYS A 7 2.30 -35.05 32.13
C LYS A 7 0.89 -35.04 31.49
N ARG A 8 0.80 -34.51 30.25
CA ARG A 8 0.97 -35.30 29.00
C ARG A 8 0.89 -34.41 27.75
N ALA A 9 1.79 -34.72 26.81
CA ALA A 9 1.86 -34.20 25.46
C ALA A 9 0.74 -34.78 24.57
N GLY A 10 0.29 -33.99 23.59
CA GLY A 10 -0.53 -34.42 22.47
C GLY A 10 0.08 -33.92 21.17
N PHE A 11 1.05 -34.65 20.65
CA PHE A 11 1.48 -34.55 19.26
C PHE A 11 0.46 -35.31 18.41
N VAL A 12 -0.14 -34.67 17.41
CA VAL A 12 -0.80 -35.36 16.30
C VAL A 12 -0.02 -35.01 15.04
N SER A 13 0.74 -36.00 14.59
CA SER A 13 1.40 -36.05 13.30
C SER A 13 0.43 -36.73 12.33
N ILE A 14 0.16 -36.11 11.18
CA ILE A 14 -0.49 -36.76 10.04
C ILE A 14 0.44 -36.57 8.85
N ALA A 15 1.07 -37.67 8.46
CA ALA A 15 1.87 -37.76 7.27
C ALA A 15 1.07 -38.43 6.13
N THR A 16 1.33 -37.90 4.93
CA THR A 16 1.50 -38.60 3.64
C THR A 16 0.33 -38.92 2.69
N LEU A 17 0.61 -38.54 1.43
CA LEU A 17 0.44 -39.24 0.13
C LEU A 17 -0.88 -39.10 -0.65
N PHE A 18 -0.84 -38.35 -1.75
CA PHE A 18 -1.25 -38.73 -3.13
C PHE A 18 -0.51 -37.76 -4.08
N GLY A 19 0.25 -38.17 -5.09
CA GLY A 19 -0.18 -38.99 -6.22
C GLY A 19 -0.53 -38.05 -7.38
N GLY A 20 0.43 -37.79 -8.27
CA GLY A 20 0.37 -36.67 -9.21
C GLY A 20 -0.64 -36.78 -10.35
N ILE A 21 -1.04 -35.61 -10.85
CA ILE A 21 -1.41 -35.36 -12.25
C ILE A 21 -0.75 -34.03 -12.62
N MET A 22 0.16 -34.08 -13.58
CA MET A 22 0.85 -32.92 -14.14
C MET A 22 -0.12 -32.23 -15.11
N SER A 23 -1.00 -31.38 -14.59
CA SER A 23 -1.72 -30.41 -15.41
C SER A 23 -0.83 -29.18 -15.58
N PHE A 24 -0.25 -29.05 -16.76
CA PHE A 24 0.22 -27.75 -17.26
C PHE A 24 -1.00 -26.85 -17.42
N MET A 25 -1.41 -26.17 -16.35
CA MET A 25 -2.15 -24.95 -16.50
C MET A 25 -1.18 -23.95 -17.11
N THR A 26 -1.40 -23.62 -18.37
CA THR A 26 -0.95 -22.34 -18.91
C THR A 26 -1.47 -21.27 -17.95
N ALA A 27 -0.57 -20.76 -17.11
CA ALA A 27 -0.81 -19.56 -16.35
C ALA A 27 -1.04 -18.47 -17.37
N THR A 28 -2.31 -18.19 -17.65
CA THR A 28 -2.72 -16.88 -18.14
C THR A 28 -2.19 -15.92 -17.10
N THR A 29 -1.06 -15.27 -17.37
CA THR A 29 -0.54 -14.17 -16.59
C THR A 29 -1.56 -13.05 -16.73
N ALA A 30 -2.58 -13.11 -15.86
CA ALA A 30 -3.56 -12.07 -15.71
C ALA A 30 -2.76 -10.81 -15.39
N SER A 31 -2.76 -9.89 -16.35
CA SER A 31 -2.15 -8.57 -16.21
C SER A 31 -2.97 -7.80 -15.18
N ALA A 32 -2.71 -8.07 -13.91
CA ALA A 32 -3.08 -7.19 -12.82
C ALA A 32 -2.45 -5.83 -13.10
N ASN A 33 -3.12 -4.76 -12.69
CA ASN A 33 -2.60 -3.40 -12.74
C ASN A 33 -1.44 -3.25 -11.73
N LEU A 34 -0.38 -4.05 -11.88
CA LEU A 34 0.94 -3.75 -11.36
C LEU A 34 1.32 -2.35 -11.89
N PRO A 35 1.99 -1.52 -11.09
CA PRO A 35 2.63 -0.32 -11.59
C PRO A 35 3.39 -0.69 -12.87
N GLN A 36 3.07 -0.05 -13.99
CA GLN A 36 3.55 -0.48 -15.31
C GLN A 36 5.08 -0.61 -15.32
N GLY A 37 5.59 -1.85 -15.36
CA GLY A 37 7.03 -2.16 -15.41
C GLY A 37 7.62 -2.76 -14.13
N GLU A 38 6.86 -2.93 -13.06
CA GLU A 38 7.32 -3.63 -11.85
C GLU A 38 7.13 -5.16 -11.97
N SER A 39 8.11 -5.95 -11.51
CA SER A 39 7.95 -7.40 -11.45
C SER A 39 7.02 -7.80 -10.27
N PRO A 40 6.27 -8.90 -10.38
CA PRO A 40 5.42 -9.37 -9.28
C PRO A 40 6.16 -9.54 -7.95
N GLU A 41 7.42 -10.00 -7.99
CA GLU A 41 8.26 -10.23 -6.82
C GLU A 41 8.67 -8.91 -6.15
N SER A 42 9.02 -7.88 -6.94
CA SER A 42 9.31 -6.53 -6.43
C SER A 42 8.09 -5.94 -5.72
N TYR A 43 6.91 -6.11 -6.33
CA TYR A 43 5.66 -5.61 -5.77
C TYR A 43 5.34 -6.27 -4.42
N VAL A 44 5.46 -7.60 -4.32
CA VAL A 44 5.23 -8.34 -3.07
C VAL A 44 6.26 -7.95 -2.02
N GLY A 45 7.54 -7.82 -2.39
CA GLY A 45 8.60 -7.40 -1.46
C GLY A 45 8.33 -6.02 -0.85
N ARG A 46 7.80 -5.07 -1.63
CA ARG A 46 7.38 -3.76 -1.09
C ARG A 46 6.18 -3.85 -0.16
N LEU A 47 5.19 -4.68 -0.51
CA LEU A 47 4.04 -4.92 0.37
C LEU A 47 4.48 -5.52 1.71
N GLU A 48 5.39 -6.49 1.69
CA GLU A 48 6.00 -7.09 2.87
C GLU A 48 6.76 -6.04 3.70
N GLN A 49 7.53 -5.16 3.05
CA GLN A 49 8.25 -4.08 3.71
C GLN A 49 7.31 -3.06 4.39
N ILE A 50 6.19 -2.70 3.75
CA ILE A 50 5.19 -1.83 4.36
C ILE A 50 4.58 -2.51 5.59
N CYS A 51 4.27 -3.79 5.49
CA CYS A 51 3.63 -4.55 6.57
C CYS A 51 4.60 -5.12 7.62
N GLU A 52 5.91 -4.84 7.53
CA GLU A 52 6.93 -5.29 8.50
C GLU A 52 6.59 -4.82 9.93
N ILE A 53 6.02 -3.63 10.07
CA ILE A 53 5.59 -3.03 11.34
C ILE A 53 4.15 -3.43 11.74
N GLU A 54 3.66 -4.56 11.21
CA GLU A 54 2.33 -5.12 11.44
C GLU A 54 1.18 -4.20 10.92
N CYS A 55 0.79 -4.43 9.66
CA CYS A 55 -0.34 -3.73 9.04
C CYS A 55 -1.64 -3.85 9.87
N ARG A 56 -2.15 -2.69 10.32
CA ARG A 56 -3.38 -2.58 11.12
C ARG A 56 -4.59 -2.31 10.25
N THR A 57 -5.76 -2.75 10.70
CA THR A 57 -7.04 -2.26 10.17
C THR A 57 -7.31 -0.84 10.67
N PRO A 58 -8.19 -0.05 10.02
CA PRO A 58 -8.49 1.30 10.47
C PRO A 58 -8.97 1.42 11.93
N PRO A 59 -9.86 0.52 12.43
CA PRO A 59 -10.23 0.51 13.85
C PRO A 59 -9.05 0.25 14.79
N ASP A 60 -8.20 -0.74 14.48
CA ASP A 60 -7.08 -1.14 15.33
C ASP A 60 -6.03 -0.03 15.42
N LEU A 61 -5.71 0.59 14.27
CA LEU A 61 -4.80 1.71 14.21
C LEU A 61 -5.26 2.85 15.12
N ARG A 62 -6.57 3.12 15.10
CA ARG A 62 -7.14 4.21 15.89
C ARG A 62 -7.05 3.94 17.39
N LEU A 63 -7.28 2.69 17.81
CA LEU A 63 -7.10 2.29 19.21
C LEU A 63 -5.63 2.46 19.61
N LEU A 64 -4.72 1.95 18.80
CA LEU A 64 -3.28 2.05 19.02
C LEU A 64 -2.83 3.51 19.18
N VAL A 65 -3.20 4.38 18.25
CA VAL A 65 -2.81 5.80 18.29
C VAL A 65 -3.45 6.53 19.48
N ARG A 66 -4.65 6.14 19.91
CA ARG A 66 -5.29 6.71 21.11
C ARG A 66 -4.58 6.30 22.40
N GLU A 67 -4.20 5.03 22.51
CA GLU A 67 -3.46 4.51 23.66
C GLU A 67 -2.09 5.19 23.77
N ASN A 68 -1.48 5.52 22.63
CA ASN A 68 -0.17 6.15 22.54
C ASN A 68 -0.25 7.66 22.27
N ALA A 69 -1.39 8.32 22.51
CA ALA A 69 -1.62 9.73 22.15
C ALA A 69 -0.70 10.74 22.88
N LYS A 70 0.10 10.28 23.84
CA LYS A 70 1.10 11.09 24.55
C LYS A 70 2.47 11.13 23.82
N ASP A 71 2.67 10.24 22.85
CA ASP A 71 3.91 10.16 22.07
C ASP A 71 3.81 11.05 20.82
N THR A 72 4.92 11.70 20.48
CA THR A 72 4.99 12.78 19.48
C THR A 72 4.82 12.33 18.02
N ALA A 73 5.00 11.04 17.73
CA ALA A 73 4.62 10.39 16.48
C ALA A 73 4.84 8.88 16.63
N LEU A 74 3.87 8.06 16.20
CA LEU A 74 4.00 6.59 16.20
C LEU A 74 4.19 6.10 14.77
N GLU A 75 5.23 5.32 14.51
CA GLU A 75 5.39 4.66 13.21
C GLU A 75 4.34 3.54 13.08
N VAL A 76 3.58 3.55 12.00
CA VAL A 76 2.43 2.65 11.80
C VAL A 76 2.30 2.21 10.35
N ALA A 77 1.69 1.05 10.14
CA ALA A 77 1.19 0.61 8.84
C ALA A 77 -0.30 0.36 8.89
N VAL A 78 -1.01 0.72 7.82
CA VAL A 78 -2.46 0.58 7.71
C VAL A 78 -2.87 0.07 6.33
N ILE A 79 -3.84 -0.85 6.32
CA ILE A 79 -4.52 -1.29 5.11
C ILE A 79 -5.94 -0.70 5.13
N ALA A 80 -6.29 0.09 4.13
CA ALA A 80 -7.57 0.82 4.13
C ALA A 80 -8.14 1.01 2.72
N ASN A 81 -9.48 1.11 2.64
CA ASN A 81 -10.17 1.49 1.43
C ASN A 81 -10.14 3.01 1.27
N VAL A 82 -9.76 3.46 0.07
CA VAL A 82 -9.79 4.86 -0.30
C VAL A 82 -11.20 5.26 -0.64
N ALA A 83 -11.68 6.27 0.08
CA ALA A 83 -13.02 6.78 -0.04
C ALA A 83 -13.08 8.07 -0.87
N ALA A 84 -12.15 8.98 -0.60
CA ALA A 84 -12.06 10.24 -1.32
C ALA A 84 -10.62 10.76 -1.32
N VAL A 85 -10.28 11.51 -2.37
CA VAL A 85 -9.03 12.28 -2.44
C VAL A 85 -9.35 13.76 -2.37
N GLN A 86 -8.65 14.48 -1.49
CA GLN A 86 -8.74 15.93 -1.36
C GLN A 86 -7.37 16.56 -1.63
N VAL A 87 -7.41 17.78 -2.18
CA VAL A 87 -6.21 18.57 -2.47
C VAL A 87 -6.44 19.98 -1.95
N PHE A 88 -5.60 20.38 -1.02
CA PHE A 88 -5.57 21.73 -0.45
C PHE A 88 -4.18 22.34 -0.68
N ARG A 89 -3.45 22.66 0.40
CA ARG A 89 -2.00 22.89 0.35
C ARG A 89 -1.21 21.58 0.21
N HIS A 90 -1.83 20.48 0.61
CA HIS A 90 -1.27 19.14 0.60
C HIS A 90 -2.29 18.16 0.02
N TYR A 91 -1.88 16.90 -0.12
CA TYR A 91 -2.70 15.83 -0.63
C TYR A 91 -3.20 14.96 0.53
N GLU A 92 -4.49 14.68 0.51
CA GLU A 92 -5.16 13.90 1.54
C GLU A 92 -5.94 12.76 0.91
N ILE A 93 -5.72 11.55 1.44
CA ILE A 93 -6.57 10.39 1.17
C ILE A 93 -7.43 10.18 2.41
N HIS A 94 -8.73 10.32 2.21
CA HIS A 94 -9.73 10.04 3.22
C HIS A 94 -10.13 8.58 3.08
N THR A 95 -10.10 7.87 4.21
CA THR A 95 -10.56 6.47 4.30
C THR A 95 -11.89 6.45 5.03
N PHE A 96 -12.88 5.70 4.53
CA PHE A 96 -14.14 5.50 5.25
C PHE A 96 -14.14 4.15 5.94
N ASN A 97 -14.61 4.14 7.18
CA ASN A 97 -15.23 2.97 7.76
C ASN A 97 -16.60 3.37 8.32
N PHE A 98 -17.65 2.68 7.88
CA PHE A 98 -19.04 2.82 8.36
C PHE A 98 -19.14 2.47 9.86
N PRO A 99 -20.18 2.86 10.64
CA PRO A 99 -21.17 3.95 10.51
C PRO A 99 -20.91 5.15 11.45
N ASP A 100 -19.86 5.12 12.27
CA ASP A 100 -19.65 6.06 13.38
C ASP A 100 -18.59 7.13 13.07
N ALA A 101 -18.73 7.85 11.96
CA ALA A 101 -18.08 9.14 11.69
C ALA A 101 -16.55 9.29 11.90
N ASP A 102 -15.77 8.23 12.09
CA ASP A 102 -14.32 8.29 12.33
C ASP A 102 -13.53 8.04 11.03
N CYS A 103 -12.53 8.87 10.75
CA CYS A 103 -11.77 8.87 9.48
C CYS A 103 -10.25 8.82 9.76
N ILE A 104 -9.54 7.94 9.05
CA ILE A 104 -8.08 8.05 8.92
C ILE A 104 -7.78 8.89 7.70
N ILE A 105 -6.98 9.93 7.92
CA ILE A 105 -6.53 10.85 6.88
C ILE A 105 -5.06 10.54 6.62
N ILE A 106 -4.77 9.99 5.45
CA ILE A 106 -3.40 9.79 4.99
C ILE A 106 -2.97 11.08 4.28
N TRP A 107 -1.86 11.65 4.71
CA TRP A 107 -1.38 12.96 4.31
C TRP A 107 0.01 12.84 3.68
N PHE A 108 0.24 13.55 2.57
CA PHE A 108 1.55 13.61 1.92
C PHE A 108 1.75 14.90 1.09
N ASP A 109 3.02 15.20 0.86
CA ASP A 109 3.47 16.39 0.14
C ASP A 109 3.35 16.26 -1.37
N LYS A 110 3.55 17.39 -2.07
CA LYS A 110 3.49 17.46 -3.53
C LYS A 110 4.50 16.56 -4.21
N ASP A 111 5.68 16.40 -3.64
CA ASP A 111 6.74 15.57 -4.21
C ASP A 111 6.36 14.08 -4.15
N VAL A 112 5.81 13.63 -3.01
CA VAL A 112 5.25 12.27 -2.87
C VAL A 112 4.12 12.04 -3.87
N ALA A 113 3.22 13.02 -4.05
CA ALA A 113 2.14 12.92 -5.02
C ALA A 113 2.66 12.85 -6.47
N PHE A 114 3.75 13.57 -6.76
CA PHE A 114 4.42 13.56 -8.05
C PHE A 114 5.03 12.19 -8.34
N ASP A 115 5.79 11.65 -7.39
CA ASP A 115 6.44 10.35 -7.52
C ASP A 115 5.42 9.22 -7.64
N LEU A 116 4.31 9.29 -6.89
CA LEU A 116 3.23 8.32 -6.98
C LEU A 116 2.58 8.28 -8.37
N LEU A 117 2.43 9.43 -9.03
CA LEU A 117 1.87 9.51 -10.38
C LEU A 117 2.88 9.23 -11.49
N ASN A 118 4.17 9.31 -11.17
CA ASN A 118 5.28 9.18 -12.10
C ASN A 118 6.33 8.19 -11.57
N PRO A 119 5.97 6.92 -11.33
CA PRO A 119 6.91 5.95 -10.81
C PRO A 119 8.09 5.81 -11.78
N PRO A 120 9.32 5.66 -11.27
CA PRO A 120 10.49 5.47 -12.12
C PRO A 120 10.27 4.22 -12.98
N SER A 121 10.42 4.35 -14.30
CA SER A 121 10.41 3.17 -15.17
C SER A 121 11.66 2.35 -14.86
N MET A 122 11.48 1.14 -14.32
CA MET A 122 12.53 0.12 -14.35
C MET A 122 12.72 -0.34 -15.81
N GLU A 123 13.30 0.51 -16.65
CA GLU A 123 13.91 0.01 -17.87
C GLU A 123 15.27 -0.58 -17.47
N PRO A 124 15.62 -1.80 -17.91
CA PRO A 124 17.00 -2.26 -17.79
C PRO A 124 17.83 -1.26 -18.59
N ILE A 125 18.78 -0.61 -17.93
CA ILE A 125 19.82 0.17 -18.62
C ILE A 125 20.51 -0.82 -19.54
N ALA A 126 20.11 -0.84 -20.81
CA ALA A 126 20.69 -1.72 -21.80
C ALA A 126 22.15 -1.31 -21.97
N SER A 127 22.99 -2.14 -21.37
CA SER A 127 24.40 -2.38 -21.63
C SER A 127 24.97 -1.57 -22.79
N ASN A 128 26.02 -0.80 -22.50
CA ASN A 128 27.10 -0.51 -23.46
C ASN A 128 27.39 -1.78 -24.27
N ARG A 129 26.96 -1.83 -25.54
CA ARG A 129 27.45 -2.77 -26.53
C ARG A 129 27.67 -2.03 -27.85
N PRO A 130 28.82 -2.24 -28.52
CA PRO A 130 29.13 -1.58 -29.78
C PRO A 130 28.17 -2.05 -30.87
N SER A 131 27.76 -1.11 -31.72
CA SER A 131 26.90 -1.26 -32.88
C SER A 131 27.39 -2.32 -33.88
N GLU A 132 26.54 -3.31 -34.16
CA GLU A 132 26.49 -4.00 -35.47
C GLU A 132 25.16 -3.67 -36.16
N PRO A 133 25.15 -3.49 -37.50
CA PRO A 133 23.96 -3.09 -38.22
C PRO A 133 23.14 -4.31 -38.66
N GLU A 134 21.98 -4.53 -38.05
CA GLU A 134 20.94 -5.38 -38.64
C GLU A 134 19.71 -4.52 -38.98
N GLU A 135 19.30 -4.61 -40.25
CA GLU A 135 18.09 -4.02 -40.81
C GLU A 135 16.85 -4.63 -40.17
N GLY A 136 16.38 -3.99 -39.10
CA GLY A 136 15.05 -4.17 -38.56
C GLY A 136 14.50 -2.81 -38.18
N ILE A 137 13.31 -2.46 -38.66
CA ILE A 137 12.63 -1.22 -38.25
C ILE A 137 12.26 -1.37 -36.77
N ILE A 138 13.14 -0.94 -35.89
CA ILE A 138 12.84 -0.69 -34.49
C ILE A 138 12.10 0.65 -34.48
N VAL A 139 10.78 0.61 -34.32
CA VAL A 139 10.02 1.81 -33.99
C VAL A 139 10.29 2.12 -32.52
N GLU A 140 11.47 2.69 -32.25
CA GLU A 140 11.77 3.47 -31.05
C GLU A 140 10.85 4.70 -31.10
N ARG A 141 9.59 4.50 -30.76
CA ARG A 141 8.71 5.62 -30.48
C ARG A 141 9.12 6.14 -29.12
N ASP A 142 9.97 7.16 -29.14
CA ASP A 142 10.24 8.11 -28.05
C ASP A 142 9.15 8.03 -26.99
N ARG A 143 9.41 7.29 -25.92
CA ARG A 143 8.61 7.35 -24.70
C ARG A 143 9.05 8.58 -23.94
N ASP A 144 8.84 9.75 -24.54
CA ASP A 144 8.62 10.96 -23.77
C ASP A 144 7.31 10.76 -23.01
N ARG A 145 7.37 9.98 -21.93
CA ARG A 145 6.28 9.89 -20.97
C ARG A 145 6.15 11.28 -20.38
N LYS A 146 5.23 12.05 -20.95
CA LYS A 146 4.85 13.35 -20.43
C LYS A 146 4.50 13.15 -18.96
N ARG A 147 5.36 13.68 -18.07
CA ARG A 147 5.17 13.57 -16.63
C ARG A 147 3.80 14.14 -16.28
N VAL A 148 3.05 13.39 -15.50
CA VAL A 148 1.70 13.74 -15.07
C VAL A 148 1.82 14.68 -13.89
N GLU A 149 1.32 15.90 -14.03
CA GLU A 149 1.28 16.85 -12.92
C GLU A 149 0.26 16.38 -11.86
N PRO A 150 0.63 16.39 -10.57
CA PRO A 150 -0.27 16.12 -9.47
C PRO A 150 -1.50 17.02 -9.50
N SER A 151 -2.67 16.39 -9.65
CA SER A 151 -3.96 17.03 -9.57
C SER A 151 -4.93 16.15 -8.82
N ARG A 152 -5.96 16.75 -8.22
CA ARG A 152 -7.03 16.00 -7.56
C ARG A 152 -7.60 14.93 -8.47
N LEU A 153 -7.85 15.27 -9.75
CA LEU A 153 -8.43 14.35 -10.72
C LEU A 153 -7.50 13.17 -11.04
N ALA A 154 -6.19 13.40 -11.16
CA ALA A 154 -5.22 12.34 -11.42
C ALA A 154 -5.13 11.36 -10.25
N LEU A 155 -5.04 11.87 -9.03
CA LEU A 155 -4.97 11.05 -7.82
C LEU A 155 -6.30 10.34 -7.53
N ASP A 156 -7.43 10.99 -7.76
CA ASP A 156 -8.75 10.38 -7.60
C ASP A 156 -8.90 9.17 -8.54
N ARG A 157 -8.49 9.30 -9.81
CA ARG A 157 -8.47 8.17 -10.76
C ARG A 157 -7.52 7.06 -10.35
N LEU A 158 -6.39 7.41 -9.74
CA LEU A 158 -5.39 6.43 -9.31
C LEU A 158 -5.86 5.66 -8.06
N LEU A 159 -6.46 6.33 -7.09
CA LEU A 159 -6.61 5.82 -5.72
C LEU A 159 -8.06 5.51 -5.33
N ARG A 160 -9.06 6.23 -5.87
CA ARG A 160 -10.44 6.10 -5.41
C ARG A 160 -10.99 4.69 -5.62
N ASP A 161 -11.75 4.21 -4.63
CA ASP A 161 -12.35 2.88 -4.61
C ASP A 161 -11.31 1.74 -4.66
N ARG A 162 -10.04 2.03 -4.35
CA ARG A 162 -8.98 1.04 -4.24
C ARG A 162 -8.62 0.79 -2.78
N LEU A 163 -8.07 -0.40 -2.56
CA LEU A 163 -7.42 -0.71 -1.30
C LEU A 163 -5.95 -0.27 -1.39
N ILE A 164 -5.45 0.33 -0.33
CA ILE A 164 -4.05 0.74 -0.21
C ILE A 164 -3.46 0.17 1.07
N ALA A 165 -2.17 -0.18 1.04
CA ALA A 165 -1.35 -0.30 2.24
C ALA A 165 -0.43 0.91 2.33
N VAL A 166 -0.32 1.46 3.53
CA VAL A 166 0.44 2.68 3.79
C VAL A 166 1.27 2.51 5.05
N ARG A 167 2.55 2.84 4.98
CA ARG A 167 3.43 3.05 6.14
C ARG A 167 3.63 4.54 6.37
N GLY A 168 3.67 4.98 7.63
CA GLY A 168 3.91 6.37 7.94
C GLY A 168 3.90 6.70 9.43
N MET A 169 3.94 8.00 9.73
CA MET A 169 3.91 8.51 11.08
C MET A 169 2.48 8.91 11.46
N ALA A 170 1.91 8.20 12.44
CA ALA A 170 0.59 8.50 12.97
C ALA A 170 0.62 9.53 14.10
N THR A 171 -0.38 10.42 14.08
CA THR A 171 -0.63 11.38 15.14
C THR A 171 -2.13 11.68 15.28
N THR A 172 -2.53 12.13 16.47
CA THR A 172 -3.86 12.73 16.71
C THR A 172 -3.84 14.25 16.59
N GLU A 173 -2.65 14.85 16.58
CA GLU A 173 -2.47 16.27 16.37
C GLU A 173 -2.77 16.63 14.93
N ARG A 174 -3.40 17.79 14.73
CA ARG A 174 -3.66 18.31 13.39
C ARG A 174 -2.36 18.83 12.82
N PHE A 175 -2.03 18.43 11.59
CA PHE A 175 -0.99 19.09 10.82
C PHE A 175 -1.43 20.53 10.47
N GLU A 176 -0.51 21.49 10.56
CA GLU A 176 -0.79 22.88 10.22
C GLU A 176 -1.30 22.99 8.76
N GLY A 177 -2.44 23.65 8.57
CA GLY A 177 -3.01 23.90 7.24
C GLY A 177 -4.04 22.88 6.73
N VAL A 178 -4.41 21.89 7.53
CA VAL A 178 -5.53 20.98 7.23
C VAL A 178 -6.86 21.59 7.70
N HIS A 179 -7.82 21.76 6.78
CA HIS A 179 -9.13 22.33 7.06
C HIS A 179 -10.19 21.22 7.04
N VAL A 180 -10.68 20.80 8.21
CA VAL A 180 -11.84 19.89 8.28
C VAL A 180 -12.97 20.51 9.09
N SER A 181 -14.19 20.28 8.59
CA SER A 181 -15.48 20.71 9.12
C SER A 181 -15.60 20.57 10.65
N ARG A 182 -16.26 21.55 11.27
CA ARG A 182 -16.43 21.80 12.72
C ARG A 182 -17.27 20.75 13.48
N SER A 183 -17.14 19.45 13.20
CA SER A 183 -17.75 18.44 14.05
C SER A 183 -16.78 18.05 15.16
N SER A 184 -16.90 18.68 16.33
CA SER A 184 -16.10 18.42 17.53
C SER A 184 -16.20 16.98 18.07
N SER A 185 -17.03 16.12 17.47
CA SER A 185 -17.22 14.72 17.84
C SER A 185 -16.32 13.74 17.08
N VAL A 186 -15.76 14.13 15.93
CA VAL A 186 -14.99 13.22 15.07
C VAL A 186 -13.51 13.30 15.42
N ARG A 187 -12.98 12.23 16.03
CA ARG A 187 -11.56 12.11 16.35
C ARG A 187 -10.82 11.50 15.16
N GLN A 188 -10.04 12.32 14.48
CA GLN A 188 -9.27 11.91 13.30
C GLN A 188 -7.89 11.38 13.71
N VAL A 189 -7.40 10.41 12.95
CA VAL A 189 -6.00 9.98 12.99
C VAL A 189 -5.37 10.39 11.68
N TYR A 190 -4.23 11.07 11.78
CA TYR A 190 -3.45 11.47 10.62
C TYR A 190 -2.28 10.52 10.46
N VAL A 191 -2.06 10.02 9.25
CA VAL A 191 -0.87 9.23 8.89
C VAL A 191 -0.08 10.02 7.86
N HIS A 192 1.06 10.56 8.26
CA HIS A 192 1.97 11.28 7.37
C HIS A 192 2.89 10.29 6.64
N VAL A 193 2.79 10.30 5.32
CA VAL A 193 3.61 9.53 4.38
C VAL A 193 4.67 10.43 3.76
N ARG A 194 5.95 10.03 3.88
CA ARG A 194 7.11 10.82 3.43
C ARG A 194 7.69 10.35 2.10
N SER A 195 7.40 9.12 1.70
CA SER A 195 7.87 8.53 0.44
C SER A 195 6.71 7.89 -0.31
N ALA A 196 6.72 7.96 -1.64
CA ALA A 196 5.76 7.22 -2.46
C ALA A 196 5.93 5.69 -2.32
N ASP A 197 7.13 5.22 -1.94
CA ASP A 197 7.40 3.80 -1.71
C ASP A 197 6.68 3.25 -0.47
N ASP A 198 6.32 4.12 0.46
CA ASP A 198 5.54 3.78 1.66
C ASP A 198 4.03 3.66 1.36
N LEU A 199 3.62 3.80 0.09
CA LEU A 199 2.25 3.62 -0.36
C LEU A 199 2.21 2.60 -1.48
N ILE A 200 1.33 1.61 -1.35
CA ILE A 200 1.10 0.62 -2.39
C ILE A 200 -0.40 0.42 -2.60
N ILE A 201 -0.80 0.38 -3.87
CA ILE A 201 -2.19 0.11 -4.26
C ILE A 201 -2.34 -1.39 -4.37
N ILE A 202 -3.16 -1.98 -3.50
CA ILE A 202 -3.39 -3.42 -3.45
C ILE A 202 -4.43 -3.81 -4.53
N PRO A 203 -4.08 -4.66 -5.50
CA PRO A 203 -5.05 -5.30 -6.38
C PRO A 203 -6.07 -6.07 -5.54
N ARG A 204 -7.35 -5.92 -5.88
CA ARG A 204 -8.43 -6.59 -5.13
C ARG A 204 -8.30 -8.10 -5.17
N GLU A 205 -7.65 -8.64 -6.21
CA GLU A 205 -7.43 -10.07 -6.44
C GLU A 205 -6.41 -10.68 -5.47
N LEU A 206 -5.54 -9.87 -4.86
CA LEU A 206 -4.54 -10.33 -3.89
C LEU A 206 -5.09 -10.42 -2.47
N LEU A 207 -6.32 -9.96 -2.24
CA LEU A 207 -6.94 -10.04 -0.93
C LEU A 207 -7.60 -11.40 -0.76
N PRO A 208 -7.45 -12.04 0.41
CA PRO A 208 -8.26 -13.20 0.73
C PRO A 208 -9.72 -12.83 0.55
N ASN A 209 -10.46 -13.65 -0.21
CA ASN A 209 -11.91 -13.51 -0.36
C ASN A 209 -12.57 -13.86 0.97
N ASP A 210 -12.46 -12.99 1.97
CA ASP A 210 -13.30 -13.08 3.16
C ASP A 210 -14.66 -12.51 2.77
N ARG A 211 -15.48 -13.42 2.21
CA ARG A 211 -16.94 -13.30 2.13
C ARG A 211 -17.58 -14.00 3.31
#